data_AF-A0A7W3VH42-F1
#
_entry.id   AF-A0A7W3VH42-F1
#
_cell.length_a   1.000
_cell.length_b   1.000
_cell.length_c   1.000
_cell.angle_alpha   90.00
_cell.angle_beta   90.00
_cell.angle_gamma   90.00
#
_symmetry.space_group_name_H-M   'P 1'
#
loop_
_entity.id
_entity.type
_entity.pdbx_description
1 polymer ?
#
loop_
_entity_poly.entity_id
_entity_poly.type
_entity_poly.pdbx_seq_one_letter_code
_entity_poly.pdbx_strand_id
1 'polypeptide(L)'
;MDKIKDKIKEYWKDPVWSKVIASGVLAVLGGLFYLMKKIILSISLKEIYESIRTFLLIRIEISMWIFLLTSLVLIILIINYLLLFLSNVKKKIFYKENSIKEERPNASEPSTTLFSSRMAKTFPGLRGLEWFNSPSESTNRLQMLLQNPLTYKNGTLNCESDPIWWFRGTSSFFISKFNKIGRSKVLMDISQLKIKKIAAYHGDSYFRDFVYVETSAELPTGVREISKEEIQKYIKEFGYYQEEYGLIKYLLFWKKPIKREHYEDGATKVWGKIIDASDAELRIRYLSKYNFIIAAKGSPYNSRKFEDESKYYLDGLLTNEVDFDEFFTFLKTFKKKEYY
;
A
#
# COMPACT_ATOMS: atom_id res chain seq x y z
N MET A 1 -13.02 39.96 -30.61
CA MET A 1 -12.45 39.36 -29.38
C MET A 1 -10.99 38.95 -29.57
N ASP A 2 -10.59 38.57 -30.79
CA ASP A 2 -9.24 38.06 -31.08
C ASP A 2 -8.14 39.14 -31.04
N LYS A 3 -8.41 40.37 -31.52
CA LYS A 3 -7.47 41.50 -31.42
C LYS A 3 -7.03 41.85 -29.98
N ILE A 4 -7.90 41.60 -29.00
CA ILE A 4 -7.60 41.85 -27.58
C ILE A 4 -6.72 40.73 -27.02
N LYS A 5 -7.00 39.47 -27.39
CA LYS A 5 -6.18 38.31 -27.01
C LYS A 5 -4.75 38.42 -27.54
N ASP A 6 -4.60 38.91 -28.76
CA ASP A 6 -3.28 39.04 -29.38
C ASP A 6 -2.44 40.14 -28.72
N LYS A 7 -3.05 41.28 -28.38
CA LYS A 7 -2.39 42.32 -27.57
C LYS A 7 -2.00 41.86 -26.17
N ILE A 8 -2.84 41.06 -25.51
CA ILE A 8 -2.52 40.52 -24.17
C ILE A 8 -1.32 39.57 -24.25
N LYS A 9 -1.23 38.75 -25.30
CA LYS A 9 -0.07 37.88 -25.53
C LYS A 9 1.21 38.66 -25.78
N GLU A 10 1.12 39.80 -26.47
CA GLU A 10 2.24 40.70 -26.72
C GLU A 10 2.74 41.33 -25.40
N TYR A 11 1.84 41.88 -24.58
CA TYR A 11 2.18 42.45 -23.28
C TYR A 11 2.69 41.42 -22.25
N TRP A 12 2.31 40.16 -22.40
CA TRP A 12 2.81 39.08 -21.54
C TRP A 12 4.26 38.66 -21.84
N LYS A 13 4.74 38.93 -23.07
CA LYS A 13 6.13 38.65 -23.47
C LYS A 13 7.08 39.80 -23.13
N ASP A 14 6.55 41.00 -22.91
CA ASP A 14 7.33 42.15 -22.49
C ASP A 14 7.70 42.03 -20.98
N PRO A 15 8.98 42.14 -20.62
CA PRO A 15 9.46 41.90 -19.25
C PRO A 15 9.00 42.95 -18.23
N VAL A 16 8.56 44.12 -18.68
CA VAL A 16 8.05 45.20 -17.81
C VAL A 16 6.53 45.04 -17.65
N TRP A 17 5.80 44.92 -18.76
CA TRP A 17 4.34 44.76 -18.73
C TRP A 17 3.89 43.43 -18.11
N SER A 18 4.64 42.34 -18.31
CA SER A 18 4.34 41.06 -17.65
C SER A 18 4.38 41.15 -16.13
N LYS A 19 5.31 41.93 -15.55
CA LYS A 19 5.38 42.16 -14.10
C LYS A 19 4.23 43.02 -13.59
N VAL A 20 3.82 44.03 -14.36
CA VAL A 20 2.67 44.89 -14.04
C VAL A 20 1.37 44.07 -14.07
N ILE A 21 1.18 43.23 -15.09
CA ILE A 21 0.01 42.35 -15.20
C ILE A 21 0.03 41.30 -14.09
N ALA A 22 1.17 40.67 -13.80
CA ALA A 22 1.29 39.70 -12.71
C ALA A 22 0.98 40.33 -11.34
N SER A 23 1.46 41.55 -11.09
CA SER A 23 1.17 42.29 -9.85
C SER A 23 -0.31 42.67 -9.75
N GLY A 24 -0.93 43.08 -10.86
CA GLY A 24 -2.37 43.34 -10.91
C GLY A 24 -3.22 42.08 -10.67
N VAL A 25 -2.84 40.94 -11.27
CA VAL A 25 -3.52 39.65 -11.04
C VAL A 25 -3.36 39.21 -9.60
N LEU A 26 -2.17 39.32 -9.01
CA LEU A 26 -1.93 38.98 -7.60
C LEU A 26 -2.70 39.89 -6.64
N ALA A 27 -2.81 41.19 -6.92
CA ALA A 27 -3.60 42.12 -6.13
C ALA A 27 -5.10 41.80 -6.19
N VAL A 28 -5.62 41.47 -7.37
CA VAL A 28 -7.03 41.08 -7.57
C VAL A 28 -7.33 39.74 -6.90
N LEU A 29 -6.47 38.73 -7.07
CA LEU A 29 -6.62 37.42 -6.44
C LEU A 29 -6.46 37.49 -4.92
N GLY A 30 -5.52 38.30 -4.42
CA GLY A 30 -5.33 38.55 -2.99
C GLY A 30 -6.53 39.27 -2.36
N GLY A 31 -7.08 40.27 -3.05
CA GLY A 31 -8.31 40.97 -2.65
C GLY A 31 -9.53 40.06 -2.64
N LEU A 32 -9.71 39.23 -3.68
CA LEU A 32 -10.77 38.21 -3.77
C LEU A 32 -10.62 37.15 -2.68
N PHE A 33 -9.40 36.68 -2.41
CA PHE A 33 -9.13 35.72 -1.33
C PHE A 33 -9.41 36.32 0.04
N TYR A 34 -9.05 37.58 0.29
CA TYR A 34 -9.35 38.28 1.54
C TYR A 34 -10.86 38.52 1.71
N LEU A 35 -11.57 38.90 0.65
CA LEU A 35 -13.03 39.01 0.62
C LEU A 35 -13.71 37.66 0.89
N MET A 36 -13.28 36.60 0.19
CA MET A 36 -13.79 35.25 0.42
C MET A 36 -13.49 34.74 1.82
N LYS A 37 -12.28 34.99 2.33
CA LYS A 37 -11.88 34.63 3.69
C LYS A 37 -12.73 35.39 4.72
N LYS A 38 -13.03 36.67 4.50
CA LYS A 38 -14.00 37.41 5.32
C LYS A 38 -15.40 36.82 5.23
N ILE A 39 -15.92 36.57 4.03
CA ILE A 39 -17.26 36.00 3.81
C ILE A 39 -17.40 34.61 4.45
N ILE A 40 -16.36 33.77 4.38
CA ILE A 40 -16.34 32.40 4.91
C ILE A 40 -16.11 32.36 6.42
N LEU A 41 -15.31 33.28 6.98
CA LEU A 41 -14.98 33.27 8.42
C LEU A 41 -15.86 34.19 9.28
N SER A 42 -16.59 35.15 8.70
CA SER A 42 -17.39 36.13 9.47
C SER A 42 -18.89 36.03 9.28
N ILE A 43 -19.38 35.12 8.43
CA ILE A 43 -20.81 34.91 8.22
C ILE A 43 -21.09 33.42 8.40
N SER A 44 -21.97 33.09 9.35
CA SER A 44 -22.38 31.71 9.53
C SER A 44 -23.14 31.23 8.28
N LEU A 45 -22.97 29.96 7.89
CA LEU A 45 -23.74 29.37 6.78
C LEU A 45 -25.26 29.55 6.97
N LYS A 46 -25.70 29.66 8.23
CA LYS A 46 -27.09 29.95 8.62
C LYS A 46 -27.51 31.37 8.22
N GLU A 47 -26.68 32.38 8.42
CA GLU A 47 -26.99 33.78 8.03
C GLU A 47 -26.97 33.97 6.52
N ILE A 48 -26.10 33.25 5.80
CA ILE A 48 -26.10 33.22 4.32
C ILE A 48 -27.41 32.60 3.81
N TYR A 49 -27.82 31.46 4.38
CA TYR A 49 -29.07 30.80 4.04
C TYR A 49 -30.29 31.69 4.32
N GLU A 50 -30.37 32.29 5.51
CA GLU A 50 -31.48 33.18 5.86
C GLU A 50 -31.49 34.44 4.98
N SER A 51 -30.34 35.02 4.65
CA SER A 51 -30.26 36.20 3.76
C SER A 51 -30.73 35.88 2.34
N ILE A 52 -30.31 34.72 1.78
CA ILE A 52 -30.76 34.25 0.46
C ILE A 52 -32.26 33.95 0.46
N ARG A 53 -32.75 33.27 1.51
CA ARG A 53 -34.18 32.97 1.70
C ARG A 53 -35.01 34.27 1.78
N THR A 54 -34.56 35.24 2.55
CA THR A 54 -35.26 36.53 2.73
C THR A 54 -35.25 37.35 1.44
N PHE A 55 -34.14 37.38 0.71
CA PHE A 55 -34.05 38.07 -0.58
C PHE A 55 -34.96 37.47 -1.65
N LEU A 56 -35.05 36.13 -1.72
CA LEU A 56 -35.89 35.41 -2.69
C LEU A 56 -37.38 35.50 -2.36
N LEU A 57 -37.76 35.49 -1.08
CA LEU A 57 -39.18 35.58 -0.68
C LEU A 57 -39.76 36.99 -0.72
N ILE A 58 -38.93 38.05 -0.61
CA ILE A 58 -39.43 39.44 -0.50
C ILE A 58 -39.56 40.14 -1.87
N ARG A 59 -38.82 39.75 -2.91
CA ARG A 59 -38.77 40.53 -4.17
C ARG A 59 -39.15 39.80 -5.45
N ILE A 60 -39.30 38.48 -5.44
CA ILE A 60 -39.62 37.75 -6.67
C ILE A 60 -40.57 36.61 -6.32
N GLU A 61 -41.76 36.58 -6.92
CA GLU A 61 -42.73 35.47 -6.83
C GLU A 61 -42.22 34.21 -7.57
N ILE A 62 -41.00 33.77 -7.30
CA ILE A 62 -40.47 32.52 -7.86
C ILE A 62 -40.98 31.38 -6.98
N SER A 63 -41.73 30.47 -7.58
CA SER A 63 -42.11 29.20 -6.94
C SER A 63 -40.87 28.47 -6.42
N MET A 64 -40.88 28.07 -5.15
CA MET A 64 -39.78 27.36 -4.48
C MET A 64 -39.25 26.16 -5.27
N TRP A 65 -40.10 25.51 -6.07
CA TRP A 65 -39.73 24.40 -6.93
C TRP A 65 -38.77 24.79 -8.05
N ILE A 66 -38.92 25.99 -8.63
CA ILE A 66 -38.02 26.51 -9.67
C ILE A 66 -36.64 26.80 -9.07
N PHE A 67 -36.58 27.30 -7.83
CA PHE A 67 -35.32 27.51 -7.12
C PHE A 67 -34.59 26.19 -6.82
N LEU A 68 -35.33 25.16 -6.38
CA LEU A 68 -34.77 23.83 -6.15
C LEU A 68 -34.27 23.19 -7.45
N LEU A 69 -35.03 23.32 -8.54
CA LEU A 69 -34.66 22.79 -9.86
C LEU A 69 -33.40 23.48 -10.40
N THR A 70 -33.33 24.80 -10.33
CA THR A 70 -32.16 25.58 -10.79
C THR A 70 -30.91 25.29 -9.95
N SER A 71 -31.07 25.16 -8.63
CA SER A 71 -29.99 24.74 -7.72
C SER A 71 -29.49 23.34 -8.03
N LEU A 72 -30.39 22.39 -8.33
CA LEU A 72 -30.03 21.03 -8.72
C LEU A 72 -29.24 21.01 -10.03
N VAL A 73 -29.66 21.77 -11.04
CA VAL A 73 -28.95 21.89 -12.32
C VAL A 73 -27.56 22.48 -12.12
N LEU A 74 -27.41 23.52 -11.29
CA LEU A 74 -26.12 24.11 -10.93
C LEU A 74 -25.20 23.11 -10.25
N ILE A 75 -25.72 22.32 -9.30
CA ILE A 75 -24.97 21.25 -8.62
C ILE A 75 -24.50 20.20 -9.63
N ILE A 76 -25.37 19.76 -10.55
CA ILE A 76 -25.01 18.78 -11.59
C ILE A 76 -23.89 19.34 -12.49
N LEU A 77 -23.97 20.60 -12.90
CA LEU A 77 -22.94 21.24 -13.72
C LEU A 77 -21.60 21.35 -12.98
N ILE A 78 -21.62 21.74 -11.70
CA ILE A 78 -20.42 21.82 -10.84
C ILE A 78 -19.80 20.44 -10.65
N ILE A 79 -20.62 19.41 -10.37
CA ILE A 79 -20.15 18.02 -10.24
C ILE A 79 -19.54 17.55 -11.56
N ASN A 80 -20.16 17.81 -12.70
CA ASN A 80 -19.65 17.38 -14.00
C ASN A 80 -18.32 18.06 -14.33
N TYR A 81 -18.19 19.36 -14.03
CA TYR A 81 -16.93 20.10 -14.17
C TYR A 81 -15.84 19.55 -13.23
N LEU A 82 -16.18 19.26 -11.98
CA LEU A 82 -15.28 18.62 -11.02
C LEU A 82 -14.81 17.24 -11.51
N LEU A 83 -15.71 16.41 -12.04
CA LEU A 83 -15.37 15.10 -12.60
C LEU A 83 -14.43 15.21 -13.80
N LEU A 84 -14.67 16.17 -14.72
CA LEU A 84 -13.79 16.44 -15.85
C LEU A 84 -12.41 16.95 -15.40
N PHE A 85 -12.38 17.86 -14.43
CA PHE A 85 -11.14 18.37 -13.85
C PHE A 85 -10.33 17.25 -13.19
N LEU A 86 -10.98 16.42 -12.36
CA LEU A 86 -10.37 15.26 -11.72
C LEU A 86 -9.86 14.24 -12.75
N SER A 87 -10.61 14.02 -13.84
CA SER A 87 -10.19 13.16 -14.96
C SER A 87 -8.93 13.69 -15.65
N ASN A 88 -8.85 15.01 -15.90
CA ASN A 88 -7.68 15.64 -16.52
C ASN A 88 -6.45 15.65 -15.60
N VAL A 89 -6.64 15.92 -14.31
CA VAL A 89 -5.58 15.80 -13.30
C VAL A 89 -5.10 14.36 -13.22
N LYS A 90 -6.02 13.38 -13.21
CA LYS A 90 -5.68 11.95 -13.22
C LYS A 90 -4.89 11.57 -14.46
N LYS A 91 -5.31 11.99 -15.67
CA LYS A 91 -4.54 11.73 -16.89
C LYS A 91 -3.11 12.28 -16.76
N LYS A 92 -2.95 13.50 -16.27
CA LYS A 92 -1.63 14.13 -16.12
C LYS A 92 -0.75 13.47 -15.04
N ILE A 93 -1.34 13.00 -13.94
CA ILE A 93 -0.63 12.27 -12.88
C ILE A 93 -0.30 10.86 -13.34
N PHE A 94 -1.26 10.11 -13.87
CA PHE A 94 -1.12 8.72 -14.28
C PHE A 94 -0.16 8.56 -15.47
N TYR A 95 -0.18 9.50 -16.43
CA TYR A 95 0.79 9.51 -17.52
C TYR A 95 2.21 9.82 -17.02
N LYS A 96 2.34 10.66 -15.98
CA LYS A 96 3.63 10.96 -15.35
C LYS A 96 4.16 9.77 -14.54
N GLU A 97 3.28 9.11 -13.78
CA GLU A 97 3.60 7.95 -12.93
C GLU A 97 3.97 6.71 -13.77
N ASN A 98 3.27 6.46 -14.88
CA ASN A 98 3.61 5.36 -15.79
C ASN A 98 4.85 5.65 -16.68
N SER A 99 5.26 6.91 -16.81
CA SER A 99 6.43 7.30 -17.62
C SER A 99 7.76 7.24 -16.86
N ILE A 100 7.74 7.24 -15.53
CA ILE A 100 8.94 7.05 -14.72
C ILE A 100 9.10 5.54 -14.52
N LYS A 101 9.79 4.87 -15.45
CA LYS A 101 10.39 3.57 -15.13
C LYS A 101 11.35 3.84 -13.97
N GLU A 102 11.00 3.42 -12.75
CA GLU A 102 11.95 3.36 -11.64
C GLU A 102 13.15 2.53 -12.10
N GLU A 103 14.24 3.20 -12.41
CA GLU A 103 15.47 2.52 -12.80
C GLU A 103 16.04 1.85 -11.54
N ARG A 104 15.85 0.53 -11.46
CA ARG A 104 16.37 -0.25 -10.33
C ARG A 104 17.90 -0.16 -10.32
N PRO A 105 18.52 0.05 -9.15
CA PRO A 105 19.98 0.05 -9.06
C PRO A 105 20.54 -1.35 -9.35
N ASN A 106 21.84 -1.41 -9.66
CA ASN A 106 22.57 -2.67 -9.64
C ASN A 106 22.85 -3.09 -8.19
N ALA A 107 22.90 -4.40 -7.93
CA ALA A 107 23.27 -4.90 -6.62
C ALA A 107 24.75 -4.57 -6.32
N SER A 108 25.00 -3.88 -5.21
CA SER A 108 26.34 -3.36 -4.84
C SER A 108 26.99 -4.07 -3.66
N GLU A 109 26.24 -4.90 -2.93
CA GLU A 109 26.73 -5.62 -1.76
C GLU A 109 26.04 -6.99 -1.62
N PRO A 110 26.66 -7.96 -0.92
CA PRO A 110 26.05 -9.27 -0.67
C PRO A 110 24.77 -9.17 0.15
N SER A 111 23.82 -10.07 -0.10
CA SER A 111 22.52 -10.11 0.60
C SER A 111 22.61 -10.10 2.13
N THR A 112 23.58 -10.81 2.71
CA THR A 112 23.78 -10.88 4.17
C THR A 112 24.27 -9.56 4.77
N THR A 113 25.16 -8.86 4.07
CA THR A 113 25.63 -7.52 4.47
C THR A 113 24.49 -6.51 4.39
N LEU A 114 23.74 -6.52 3.28
CA LEU A 114 22.59 -5.63 3.08
C LEU A 114 21.56 -5.83 4.18
N PHE A 115 21.16 -7.08 4.42
CA PHE A 115 20.14 -7.40 5.41
C PHE A 115 20.59 -7.00 6.81
N SER A 116 21.83 -7.31 7.20
CA SER A 116 22.37 -6.94 8.52
C SER A 116 22.45 -5.43 8.73
N SER A 117 22.86 -4.67 7.71
CA SER A 117 22.84 -3.20 7.74
C SER A 117 21.42 -2.65 7.95
N ARG A 118 20.42 -3.24 7.31
CA ARG A 118 19.01 -2.86 7.52
C ARG A 118 18.48 -3.29 8.89
N MET A 119 18.91 -4.44 9.42
CA MET A 119 18.59 -4.88 10.77
C MET A 119 19.12 -3.89 11.80
N ALA A 120 20.40 -3.51 11.72
CA ALA A 120 21.01 -2.53 12.63
C ALA A 120 20.28 -1.17 12.62
N LYS A 121 19.83 -0.71 11.44
CA LYS A 121 19.05 0.53 11.30
C LYS A 121 17.62 0.41 11.84
N THR A 122 17.00 -0.76 11.68
CA THR A 122 15.60 -1.01 12.07
C THR A 122 15.45 -1.31 13.56
N PHE A 123 16.46 -1.96 14.15
CA PHE A 123 16.51 -2.42 15.53
C PHE A 123 17.77 -1.87 16.23
N PRO A 124 17.84 -0.55 16.45
CA PRO A 124 19.03 0.06 17.03
C PRO A 124 19.30 -0.49 18.45
N GLY A 125 20.55 -0.87 18.71
CA GLY A 125 20.97 -1.40 20.02
C GLY A 125 20.66 -2.88 20.25
N LEU A 126 19.95 -3.56 19.33
CA LEU A 126 19.65 -4.98 19.46
C LEU A 126 20.95 -5.81 19.47
N ARG A 127 21.09 -6.69 20.47
CA ARG A 127 22.19 -7.67 20.61
C ARG A 127 21.59 -8.99 21.06
N GLY A 128 21.29 -9.87 20.11
CA GLY A 128 20.57 -11.11 20.33
C GLY A 128 19.12 -11.02 19.86
N LEU A 129 18.22 -11.67 20.60
CA LEU A 129 16.81 -11.84 20.25
C LEU A 129 15.92 -10.89 21.06
N GLU A 130 15.01 -10.19 20.39
CA GLU A 130 14.02 -9.31 21.05
C GLU A 130 12.63 -9.43 20.39
N TRP A 131 11.59 -9.39 21.23
CA TRP A 131 10.18 -9.46 20.81
C TRP A 131 9.54 -8.08 20.71
N PHE A 132 8.84 -7.84 19.61
CA PHE A 132 8.02 -6.65 19.38
C PHE A 132 6.55 -7.07 19.26
N ASN A 133 5.81 -6.95 20.36
CA ASN A 133 4.45 -7.47 20.49
C ASN A 133 3.36 -6.51 20.01
N SER A 134 3.69 -5.25 19.72
CA SER A 134 2.73 -4.26 19.21
C SER A 134 2.58 -4.40 17.70
N PRO A 135 1.38 -4.76 17.16
CA PRO A 135 1.19 -4.89 15.72
C PRO A 135 1.58 -3.63 14.92
N SER A 136 1.31 -2.44 15.47
CA SER A 136 1.67 -1.18 14.80
C SER A 136 3.16 -0.94 14.78
N GLU A 137 3.86 -1.32 15.84
CA GLU A 137 5.31 -1.23 15.89
C GLU A 137 5.94 -2.26 14.93
N SER A 138 5.48 -3.51 14.96
CA SER A 138 5.96 -4.56 14.07
C SER A 138 5.83 -4.18 12.59
N THR A 139 4.68 -3.64 12.18
CA THR A 139 4.49 -3.19 10.78
C THR A 139 5.38 -2.01 10.40
N ASN A 140 5.62 -1.06 11.31
CA ASN A 140 6.55 0.05 11.08
C ASN A 140 7.97 -0.46 10.89
N ARG A 141 8.43 -1.36 11.76
CA ARG A 141 9.78 -1.94 11.68
C ARG A 141 9.96 -2.77 10.42
N LEU A 142 8.98 -3.61 10.06
CA LEU A 142 9.01 -4.34 8.79
C LEU A 142 9.06 -3.40 7.58
N GLN A 143 8.33 -2.27 7.61
CA GLN A 143 8.38 -1.27 6.54
C GLN A 143 9.78 -0.63 6.41
N MET A 144 10.47 -0.39 7.53
CA MET A 144 11.85 0.12 7.52
C MET A 144 12.84 -0.94 7.02
N LEU A 145 12.72 -2.18 7.49
CA LEU A 145 13.57 -3.30 7.08
C LEU A 145 13.43 -3.59 5.57
N LEU A 146 12.20 -3.53 5.05
CA LEU A 146 11.87 -3.88 3.68
C LEU A 146 11.67 -2.65 2.78
N GLN A 147 12.36 -1.56 3.07
CA GLN A 147 12.37 -0.38 2.21
C GLN A 147 12.98 -0.70 0.84
N ASN A 148 12.53 0.00 -0.21
CA ASN A 148 13.12 -0.13 -1.53
C ASN A 148 14.58 0.34 -1.55
N PRO A 149 15.44 -0.26 -2.41
CA PRO A 149 15.13 -1.33 -3.36
C PRO A 149 15.04 -2.72 -2.70
N LEU A 150 14.06 -3.53 -3.08
CA LEU A 150 13.95 -4.96 -2.71
C LEU A 150 14.38 -5.90 -3.84
N THR A 151 14.42 -5.38 -5.08
CA THR A 151 14.94 -6.04 -6.26
C THR A 151 15.86 -5.09 -7.02
N TYR A 152 16.89 -5.65 -7.63
CA TYR A 152 17.92 -4.93 -8.37
C TYR A 152 17.89 -5.34 -9.84
N LYS A 153 18.40 -4.47 -10.72
CA LYS A 153 18.39 -4.71 -12.17
C LYS A 153 19.26 -5.91 -12.55
N ASN A 154 20.49 -5.91 -12.04
CA ASN A 154 21.47 -6.98 -12.25
C ASN A 154 22.07 -7.39 -10.92
N GLY A 155 22.31 -8.69 -10.76
CA GLY A 155 23.24 -9.22 -9.77
C GLY A 155 24.68 -9.20 -10.30
N THR A 156 25.64 -9.39 -9.41
CA THR A 156 27.03 -9.73 -9.73
C THR A 156 27.35 -11.12 -9.19
N LEU A 157 28.55 -11.63 -9.42
CA LEU A 157 29.00 -12.93 -8.88
C LEU A 157 28.73 -13.09 -7.37
N ASN A 158 28.83 -11.98 -6.63
CA ASN A 158 28.74 -11.96 -5.16
C ASN A 158 27.53 -11.16 -4.62
N CYS A 159 26.70 -10.58 -5.49
CA CYS A 159 25.59 -9.73 -5.08
C CYS A 159 24.32 -10.14 -5.83
N GLU A 160 23.32 -10.61 -5.10
CA GLU A 160 22.09 -11.14 -5.68
C GLU A 160 21.12 -10.02 -6.06
N SER A 161 20.37 -10.20 -7.15
CA SER A 161 19.36 -9.20 -7.58
C SER A 161 18.09 -9.22 -6.72
N ASP A 162 17.95 -10.22 -5.86
CA ASP A 162 16.80 -10.55 -5.04
C ASP A 162 17.24 -10.89 -3.59
N PRO A 163 17.85 -9.94 -2.86
CA PRO A 163 18.67 -10.27 -1.69
C PRO A 163 17.90 -10.62 -0.40
N ILE A 164 16.60 -10.34 -0.31
CA ILE A 164 15.81 -10.56 0.93
C ILE A 164 14.68 -11.53 0.64
N TRP A 165 14.62 -12.61 1.42
CA TRP A 165 13.69 -13.72 1.23
C TRP A 165 12.88 -13.94 2.50
N TRP A 166 11.70 -14.54 2.33
CA TRP A 166 10.96 -15.15 3.42
C TRP A 166 11.00 -16.67 3.29
N PHE A 167 11.00 -17.36 4.43
CA PHE A 167 11.16 -18.80 4.52
C PHE A 167 10.12 -19.42 5.46
N ARG A 168 9.45 -20.48 4.99
CA ARG A 168 8.55 -21.33 5.76
C ARG A 168 8.51 -22.75 5.20
N GLY A 169 9.20 -23.69 5.84
CA GLY A 169 9.24 -25.08 5.36
C GLY A 169 9.73 -25.13 3.93
N THR A 170 9.02 -25.85 3.07
CA THR A 170 9.31 -25.99 1.63
C THR A 170 8.95 -24.74 0.80
N SER A 171 8.50 -23.64 1.43
CA SER A 171 8.18 -22.38 0.76
C SER A 171 9.23 -21.31 1.08
N SER A 172 10.03 -20.95 0.07
CA SER A 172 11.10 -19.96 0.17
C SER A 172 11.06 -19.05 -1.05
N PHE A 173 10.81 -17.75 -0.87
CA PHE A 173 10.70 -16.81 -1.99
C PHE A 173 11.33 -15.46 -1.66
N PHE A 174 11.87 -14.79 -2.68
CA PHE A 174 12.29 -13.41 -2.55
C PHE A 174 11.10 -12.47 -2.35
N ILE A 175 11.30 -11.40 -1.59
CA ILE A 175 10.31 -10.34 -1.41
C ILE A 175 10.56 -9.29 -2.49
N SER A 176 9.61 -9.08 -3.39
CA SER A 176 9.77 -8.12 -4.49
C SER A 176 9.21 -6.73 -4.15
N LYS A 177 8.14 -6.68 -3.35
CA LYS A 177 7.43 -5.48 -2.94
C LYS A 177 6.92 -5.61 -1.52
N PHE A 178 7.02 -4.54 -0.74
CA PHE A 178 6.46 -4.47 0.60
C PHE A 178 5.79 -3.12 0.85
N ASN A 179 4.51 -3.13 1.21
CA ASN A 179 3.74 -1.93 1.47
C ASN A 179 2.96 -2.06 2.77
N LYS A 180 3.06 -1.07 3.65
CA LYS A 180 2.15 -0.93 4.78
C LYS A 180 0.79 -0.42 4.27
N ILE A 181 -0.28 -1.19 4.50
CA ILE A 181 -1.65 -0.87 4.04
C ILE A 181 -2.62 -0.58 5.19
N GLY A 182 -2.15 -0.66 6.44
CA GLY A 182 -2.92 -0.32 7.63
C GLY A 182 -2.05 -0.36 8.89
N ARG A 183 -2.65 -0.10 10.07
CA ARG A 183 -1.92 -0.11 11.34
C ARG A 183 -1.28 -1.46 11.67
N SER A 184 -1.95 -2.57 11.37
CA SER A 184 -1.46 -3.92 11.62
C SER A 184 -1.44 -4.76 10.33
N LYS A 185 -1.47 -4.11 9.16
CA LYS A 185 -1.63 -4.80 7.88
C LYS A 185 -0.58 -4.36 6.88
N VAL A 186 -0.01 -5.34 6.20
CA VAL A 186 0.98 -5.14 5.15
C VAL A 186 0.60 -5.96 3.93
N LEU A 187 1.09 -5.53 2.78
CA LEU A 187 1.09 -6.29 1.55
C LEU A 187 2.54 -6.62 1.22
N MET A 188 2.87 -7.90 1.28
CA MET A 188 4.16 -8.45 0.87
C MET A 188 3.92 -9.22 -0.43
N ASP A 189 4.35 -8.66 -1.55
CA ASP A 189 4.01 -9.11 -2.90
C ASP A 189 2.49 -9.20 -3.09
N ILE A 190 1.93 -10.42 -3.16
CA ILE A 190 0.49 -10.68 -3.24
C ILE A 190 -0.13 -10.99 -1.86
N SER A 191 0.69 -11.27 -0.85
CA SER A 191 0.25 -11.67 0.48
C SER A 191 -0.17 -10.48 1.33
N GLN A 192 -1.46 -10.38 1.60
CA GLN A 192 -2.04 -9.49 2.58
C GLN A 192 -1.92 -10.10 3.98
N LEU A 193 -1.04 -9.54 4.81
CA LEU A 193 -0.71 -10.08 6.11
C LEU A 193 -1.21 -9.15 7.23
N LYS A 194 -1.99 -9.72 8.17
CA LYS A 194 -2.36 -9.04 9.42
C LYS A 194 -1.32 -9.35 10.49
N ILE A 195 -0.29 -8.54 10.57
CA ILE A 195 0.83 -8.73 11.51
C ILE A 195 0.32 -8.70 12.95
N LYS A 196 0.74 -9.68 13.74
CA LYS A 196 0.43 -9.80 15.17
C LYS A 196 1.62 -9.33 16.01
N LYS A 197 2.79 -9.91 15.77
CA LYS A 197 4.05 -9.62 16.46
C LYS A 197 5.22 -10.09 15.61
N ILE A 198 6.41 -9.59 15.93
CA ILE A 198 7.67 -10.06 15.33
C ILE A 198 8.69 -10.33 16.43
N ALA A 199 9.66 -11.20 16.15
CA ALA A 199 10.90 -11.29 16.91
C ALA A 199 12.07 -11.01 15.97
N ALA A 200 12.98 -10.13 16.36
CA ALA A 200 14.17 -9.83 15.58
C ALA A 200 15.40 -10.43 16.27
N TYR A 201 16.26 -11.05 15.49
CA TYR A 201 17.56 -11.53 15.94
C TYR A 201 18.67 -10.81 15.18
N HIS A 202 19.50 -10.07 15.91
CA HIS A 202 20.71 -9.44 15.39
C HIS A 202 21.87 -9.74 16.35
N GLY A 203 22.75 -10.65 15.94
CA GLY A 203 23.80 -11.20 16.81
C GLY A 203 25.21 -11.01 16.24
N ASP A 204 26.19 -11.67 16.86
CA ASP A 204 27.62 -11.53 16.51
C ASP A 204 27.95 -11.97 15.06
N SER A 205 27.10 -12.81 14.49
CA SER A 205 27.22 -13.30 13.12
C SER A 205 26.18 -12.67 12.21
N TYR A 206 26.56 -11.64 11.47
CA TYR A 206 25.68 -10.87 10.56
C TYR A 206 24.89 -11.74 9.56
N PHE A 207 25.43 -12.88 9.14
CA PHE A 207 24.79 -13.81 8.20
C PHE A 207 23.66 -14.64 8.84
N ARG A 208 23.49 -14.60 10.16
CA ARG A 208 22.42 -15.27 10.91
C ARG A 208 21.27 -14.33 11.27
N ASP A 209 21.32 -13.07 10.85
CA ASP A 209 20.25 -12.13 11.16
C ASP A 209 18.93 -12.61 10.53
N PHE A 210 17.85 -12.54 11.31
CA PHE A 210 16.50 -12.86 10.84
C PHE A 210 15.43 -12.08 11.60
N VAL A 211 14.23 -12.02 11.01
CA VAL A 211 13.01 -11.57 11.69
C VAL A 211 11.95 -12.66 11.58
N TYR A 212 11.53 -13.23 12.70
CA TYR A 212 10.34 -14.06 12.77
C TYR A 212 9.10 -13.18 12.73
N VAL A 213 8.12 -13.56 11.91
CA VAL A 213 6.87 -12.83 11.71
C VAL A 213 5.71 -13.76 12.05
N GLU A 214 4.84 -13.34 12.95
CA GLU A 214 3.57 -14.01 13.24
C GLU A 214 2.39 -13.13 12.81
N THR A 215 1.42 -13.75 12.14
CA THR A 215 0.21 -13.08 11.67
C THR A 215 -1.04 -13.63 12.36
N SER A 216 -2.04 -12.77 12.48
CA SER A 216 -3.38 -13.16 12.95
C SER A 216 -4.23 -13.64 11.79
N ALA A 217 -5.12 -14.60 12.07
CA ALA A 217 -6.20 -14.96 11.17
C ALA A 217 -7.06 -13.74 10.79
N GLU A 218 -7.49 -13.71 9.53
CA GLU A 218 -8.50 -12.80 9.03
C GLU A 218 -9.83 -13.51 8.75
N LEU A 219 -10.91 -12.74 8.65
CA LEU A 219 -12.19 -13.24 8.18
C LEU A 219 -12.16 -13.42 6.64
N PRO A 220 -12.90 -14.40 6.09
CA PRO A 220 -13.06 -14.56 4.64
C PRO A 220 -13.45 -13.25 3.94
N THR A 221 -13.08 -13.09 2.66
CA THR A 221 -13.53 -11.94 1.87
C THR A 221 -15.03 -12.00 1.53
N GLY A 222 -15.61 -13.20 1.55
CA GLY A 222 -17.00 -13.45 1.15
C GLY A 222 -17.19 -13.62 -0.37
N VAL A 223 -16.12 -13.70 -1.16
CA VAL A 223 -16.22 -14.00 -2.62
C VAL A 223 -16.66 -15.43 -2.89
N ARG A 224 -16.44 -16.33 -1.93
CA ARG A 224 -16.97 -17.69 -1.88
C ARG A 224 -17.38 -18.04 -0.45
N GLU A 225 -18.23 -19.04 -0.33
CA GLU A 225 -18.54 -19.65 0.96
C GLU A 225 -17.36 -20.53 1.37
N ILE A 226 -16.94 -20.39 2.63
CA ILE A 226 -15.83 -21.14 3.24
C ILE A 226 -16.33 -21.64 4.58
N SER A 227 -16.39 -22.96 4.75
CA SER A 227 -16.85 -23.56 6.00
C SER A 227 -15.73 -23.63 7.03
N LYS A 228 -16.11 -23.77 8.31
CA LYS A 228 -15.12 -23.93 9.39
C LYS A 228 -14.40 -25.28 9.29
N GLU A 229 -15.12 -26.31 8.83
CA GLU A 229 -14.62 -27.66 8.63
C GLU A 229 -13.55 -27.68 7.54
N GLU A 230 -13.75 -26.92 6.45
CA GLU A 230 -12.74 -26.75 5.40
C GLU A 230 -11.47 -26.10 5.97
N ILE A 231 -11.60 -24.99 6.69
CA ILE A 231 -10.45 -24.31 7.32
C ILE A 231 -9.69 -25.27 8.24
N GLN A 232 -10.40 -26.02 9.10
CA GLN A 232 -9.79 -26.97 10.02
C GLN A 232 -9.07 -28.12 9.30
N LYS A 233 -9.67 -28.67 8.24
CA LYS A 233 -9.06 -29.73 7.43
C LYS A 233 -7.70 -29.29 6.88
N TYR A 234 -7.66 -28.11 6.27
CA TYR A 234 -6.43 -27.57 5.70
C TYR A 234 -5.40 -27.16 6.75
N ILE A 235 -5.81 -26.64 7.91
CA ILE A 235 -4.88 -26.40 9.01
C ILE A 235 -4.22 -27.72 9.42
N LYS A 236 -4.98 -28.83 9.50
CA LYS A 236 -4.43 -30.15 9.85
C LYS A 236 -3.48 -30.69 8.78
N GLU A 237 -3.78 -30.47 7.51
CA GLU A 237 -3.00 -31.02 6.38
C GLU A 237 -1.76 -30.18 6.06
N PHE A 238 -1.89 -28.85 6.08
CA PHE A 238 -0.88 -27.91 5.59
C PHE A 238 -0.29 -27.01 6.68
N GLY A 239 -0.89 -26.96 7.87
CA GLY A 239 -0.50 -26.09 9.00
C GLY A 239 -1.19 -24.72 9.00
N TYR A 240 -1.88 -24.35 7.92
CA TYR A 240 -2.56 -23.07 7.77
C TYR A 240 -3.62 -23.12 6.67
N TYR A 241 -4.43 -22.07 6.57
CA TYR A 241 -5.38 -21.86 5.49
C TYR A 241 -5.27 -20.46 4.91
N GLN A 242 -5.30 -20.37 3.58
CA GLN A 242 -5.28 -19.12 2.84
C GLN A 242 -6.42 -19.04 1.82
N GLU A 243 -6.91 -17.83 1.60
CA GLU A 243 -7.89 -17.48 0.58
C GLU A 243 -7.20 -16.62 -0.47
N GLU A 244 -7.29 -17.02 -1.74
CA GLU A 244 -6.87 -16.22 -2.88
C GLU A 244 -8.06 -15.53 -3.53
N TYR A 245 -7.87 -14.28 -3.96
CA TYR A 245 -8.91 -13.48 -4.60
C TYR A 245 -8.29 -12.39 -5.48
N GLY A 246 -9.03 -11.96 -6.50
CA GLY A 246 -8.68 -10.75 -7.24
C GLY A 246 -9.19 -9.51 -6.51
N LEU A 247 -8.46 -8.40 -6.60
CA LEU A 247 -8.89 -7.11 -6.06
C LEU A 247 -9.00 -6.10 -7.20
N ILE A 248 -10.21 -5.84 -7.66
CA ILE A 248 -10.47 -4.83 -8.70
C ILE A 248 -10.60 -3.45 -8.09
N LYS A 249 -10.10 -2.43 -8.79
CA LYS A 249 -10.39 -1.04 -8.49
C LYS A 249 -11.64 -0.63 -9.28
N TYR A 250 -12.79 -0.65 -8.61
CA TYR A 250 -14.08 -0.39 -9.25
C TYR A 250 -14.37 1.11 -9.39
N LEU A 251 -14.14 1.87 -8.32
CA LEU A 251 -14.21 3.34 -8.32
C LEU A 251 -12.95 3.92 -7.69
N LEU A 252 -12.75 5.23 -7.79
CA LEU A 252 -11.50 5.91 -7.40
C LEU A 252 -11.00 5.51 -6.00
N PHE A 253 -11.93 5.32 -5.06
CA PHE A 253 -11.66 4.92 -3.67
C PHE A 253 -12.25 3.57 -3.30
N TRP A 254 -12.92 2.88 -4.23
CA TRP A 254 -13.59 1.62 -3.92
C TRP A 254 -12.90 0.45 -4.62
N LYS A 255 -12.26 -0.39 -3.81
CA LYS A 255 -11.76 -1.70 -4.23
C LYS A 255 -12.78 -2.77 -3.87
N LYS A 256 -12.95 -3.75 -4.76
CA LYS A 256 -13.89 -4.86 -4.57
C LYS A 256 -13.15 -6.20 -4.75
N PRO A 257 -13.23 -7.11 -3.77
CA PRO A 257 -12.80 -8.49 -3.96
C PRO A 257 -13.65 -9.17 -5.04
N ILE A 258 -13.00 -9.94 -5.90
CA ILE A 258 -13.60 -10.81 -6.90
C ILE A 258 -13.03 -12.21 -6.75
N LYS A 259 -13.78 -13.18 -7.26
CA LYS A 259 -13.38 -14.57 -7.31
C LYS A 259 -12.02 -14.75 -8.00
N ARG A 260 -11.27 -15.78 -7.58
CA ARG A 260 -9.94 -16.09 -8.10
C ARG A 260 -9.99 -16.45 -9.58
N GLU A 261 -11.07 -17.12 -10.00
CA GLU A 261 -11.39 -17.50 -11.36
C GLU A 261 -11.64 -16.27 -12.23
N HIS A 262 -12.39 -15.29 -11.73
CA HIS A 262 -12.64 -14.03 -12.45
C HIS A 262 -11.37 -13.18 -12.66
N TYR A 263 -10.43 -13.25 -11.72
CA TYR A 263 -9.11 -12.64 -11.89
C TYR A 263 -8.34 -13.33 -13.02
N GLU A 264 -8.39 -14.66 -13.08
CA GLU A 264 -7.75 -15.47 -14.12
C GLU A 264 -8.32 -15.20 -15.50
N ASP A 265 -9.65 -15.05 -15.58
CA ASP A 265 -10.38 -14.75 -16.83
C ASP A 265 -10.17 -13.31 -17.32
N GLY A 266 -9.64 -12.41 -16.46
CA GLY A 266 -9.51 -10.98 -16.76
C GLY A 266 -10.85 -10.24 -16.85
N ALA A 267 -11.96 -10.84 -16.37
CA ALA A 267 -13.29 -10.25 -16.41
C ALA A 267 -14.14 -10.65 -15.20
N THR A 268 -15.07 -9.78 -14.79
CA THR A 268 -15.96 -10.05 -13.65
C THR A 268 -17.33 -9.43 -13.82
N LYS A 269 -18.31 -9.85 -13.02
CA LYS A 269 -19.69 -9.34 -13.05
C LYS A 269 -19.94 -8.42 -11.86
N VAL A 270 -20.26 -7.16 -12.13
CA VAL A 270 -20.69 -6.17 -11.13
C VAL A 270 -22.07 -5.65 -11.50
N TRP A 271 -23.05 -5.82 -10.61
CA TRP A 271 -24.45 -5.42 -10.81
C TRP A 271 -25.05 -5.92 -12.14
N GLY A 272 -24.84 -7.19 -12.46
CA GLY A 272 -25.38 -7.77 -13.68
C GLY A 272 -24.52 -7.54 -14.93
N LYS A 273 -23.60 -6.56 -14.92
CA LYS A 273 -22.79 -6.19 -16.08
C LYS A 273 -21.39 -6.81 -16.00
N ILE A 274 -20.93 -7.32 -17.13
CA ILE A 274 -19.54 -7.77 -17.31
C ILE A 274 -18.66 -6.53 -17.40
N ILE A 275 -17.58 -6.50 -16.63
CA ILE A 275 -16.56 -5.46 -16.67
C ILE A 275 -15.18 -6.10 -16.81
N ASP A 276 -14.28 -5.36 -17.44
CA ASP A 276 -12.87 -5.72 -17.52
C ASP A 276 -12.24 -5.74 -16.12
N ALA A 277 -11.48 -6.79 -15.85
CA ALA A 277 -10.74 -7.02 -14.63
C ALA A 277 -9.26 -7.35 -14.90
N SER A 278 -8.76 -7.06 -16.10
CA SER A 278 -7.36 -7.31 -16.48
C SER A 278 -6.34 -6.59 -15.58
N ASP A 279 -6.73 -5.43 -15.04
CA ASP A 279 -5.92 -4.65 -14.08
C ASP A 279 -6.16 -5.07 -12.60
N ALA A 280 -6.86 -6.17 -12.34
CA ALA A 280 -7.06 -6.66 -10.98
C ALA A 280 -5.73 -7.07 -10.34
N GLU A 281 -5.61 -6.87 -9.03
CA GLU A 281 -4.44 -7.34 -8.29
C GLU A 281 -4.75 -8.70 -7.64
N LEU A 282 -3.93 -9.73 -7.86
CA LEU A 282 -4.02 -10.97 -7.08
C LEU A 282 -3.66 -10.70 -5.62
N ARG A 283 -4.46 -11.24 -4.70
CA ARG A 283 -4.25 -11.16 -3.26
C ARG A 283 -4.40 -12.52 -2.61
N ILE A 284 -3.55 -12.78 -1.63
CA ILE A 284 -3.63 -13.92 -0.72
C ILE A 284 -3.87 -13.37 0.69
N ARG A 285 -4.77 -13.97 1.45
CA ARG A 285 -4.92 -13.67 2.88
C ARG A 285 -5.06 -14.95 3.70
N TYR A 286 -4.59 -14.93 4.94
CA TYR A 286 -4.64 -16.10 5.82
C TYR A 286 -5.87 -16.07 6.70
N LEU A 287 -6.66 -17.15 6.68
CA LEU A 287 -7.83 -17.33 7.55
C LEU A 287 -7.50 -18.14 8.82
N SER A 288 -6.25 -18.59 8.94
CA SER A 288 -5.65 -19.11 10.15
C SER A 288 -4.52 -18.20 10.62
N LYS A 289 -3.96 -18.48 11.81
CA LYS A 289 -2.64 -17.92 12.13
C LYS A 289 -1.62 -18.41 11.10
N TYR A 290 -0.56 -17.65 10.90
CA TYR A 290 0.54 -18.00 10.01
C TYR A 290 1.83 -17.39 10.54
N ASN A 291 2.97 -18.01 10.24
CA ASN A 291 4.27 -17.45 10.58
C ASN A 291 5.34 -17.82 9.52
N PHE A 292 6.46 -17.12 9.56
CA PHE A 292 7.62 -17.36 8.69
C PHE A 292 8.80 -16.56 9.23
N ILE A 293 10.00 -16.80 8.72
CA ILE A 293 11.15 -15.92 8.96
C ILE A 293 11.48 -15.11 7.71
N ILE A 294 11.96 -13.89 7.89
CA ILE A 294 12.57 -13.06 6.86
C ILE A 294 14.07 -13.01 7.13
N ALA A 295 14.88 -13.29 6.12
CA ALA A 295 16.33 -13.24 6.22
C ALA A 295 16.96 -12.90 4.86
N ALA A 296 18.27 -12.70 4.84
CA ALA A 296 19.03 -12.59 3.60
C ALA A 296 18.92 -13.88 2.76
N LYS A 297 18.95 -13.75 1.43
CA LYS A 297 19.03 -14.88 0.50
C LYS A 297 20.26 -15.76 0.77
N GLY A 298 21.41 -15.14 1.04
CA GLY A 298 22.66 -15.81 1.39
C GLY A 298 22.76 -16.24 2.86
N SER A 299 21.67 -16.14 3.64
CA SER A 299 21.62 -16.69 5.00
C SER A 299 21.70 -18.21 4.97
N PRO A 300 22.13 -18.86 6.06
CA PRO A 300 22.26 -20.31 6.08
C PRO A 300 20.88 -21.01 6.16
N TYR A 301 19.81 -20.25 6.36
CA TYR A 301 18.42 -20.72 6.31
C TYR A 301 17.94 -21.01 4.89
N ASN A 302 18.58 -20.43 3.87
CA ASN A 302 18.35 -20.84 2.49
C ASN A 302 19.07 -22.16 2.21
N SER A 303 18.58 -23.26 2.78
CA SER A 303 19.18 -24.59 2.66
C SER A 303 18.13 -25.69 2.73
N ARG A 304 18.41 -26.81 2.06
CA ARG A 304 17.54 -28.00 2.07
C ARG A 304 17.20 -28.47 3.48
N LYS A 305 18.18 -28.47 4.40
CA LYS A 305 17.94 -28.83 5.80
C LYS A 305 16.88 -27.94 6.44
N PHE A 306 16.92 -26.62 6.21
CA PHE A 306 15.91 -25.71 6.72
C PHE A 306 14.55 -26.00 6.09
N GLU A 307 14.50 -26.21 4.78
CA GLU A 307 13.24 -26.51 4.08
C GLU A 307 12.56 -27.78 4.62
N ASP A 308 13.36 -28.84 4.85
CA ASP A 308 12.89 -30.15 5.31
C ASP A 308 12.47 -30.10 6.80
N GLU A 309 13.22 -29.43 7.67
CA GLU A 309 13.02 -29.50 9.13
C GLU A 309 12.19 -28.34 9.70
N SER A 310 12.21 -27.15 9.10
CA SER A 310 11.59 -25.95 9.70
C SER A 310 10.06 -26.01 9.79
N LYS A 311 9.41 -26.85 8.98
CA LYS A 311 7.95 -27.01 9.00
C LYS A 311 7.46 -27.45 10.38
N TYR A 312 8.12 -28.43 10.99
CA TYR A 312 7.79 -28.92 12.34
C TYR A 312 7.76 -27.76 13.36
N TYR A 313 8.83 -26.97 13.41
CA TYR A 313 8.94 -25.87 14.35
C TYR A 313 7.92 -24.76 14.06
N LEU A 314 7.79 -24.35 12.80
CA LEU A 314 6.92 -23.23 12.43
C LEU A 314 5.43 -23.57 12.60
N ASP A 315 5.01 -24.80 12.32
CA ASP A 315 3.65 -25.26 12.61
C ASP A 315 3.43 -25.41 14.12
N GLY A 316 4.38 -26.02 14.85
CA GLY A 316 4.34 -26.18 16.31
C GLY A 316 4.25 -24.85 17.08
N LEU A 317 4.88 -23.79 16.58
CA LEU A 317 4.76 -22.44 17.15
C LEU A 317 3.34 -21.86 17.05
N LEU A 318 2.56 -22.24 16.04
CA LEU A 318 1.19 -21.75 15.86
C LEU A 318 0.19 -22.47 16.78
N THR A 319 0.48 -23.74 17.09
CA THR A 319 -0.28 -24.61 18.01
C THR A 319 0.19 -24.53 19.46
N ASN A 320 1.35 -23.90 19.71
CA ASN A 320 2.09 -23.90 20.99
C ASN A 320 2.59 -25.28 21.43
N GLU A 321 2.81 -26.20 20.49
CA GLU A 321 3.44 -27.51 20.72
C GLU A 321 4.98 -27.39 20.78
N VAL A 322 5.53 -26.33 20.18
CA VAL A 322 6.96 -26.01 20.16
C VAL A 322 7.15 -24.63 20.77
N ASP A 323 8.12 -24.49 21.67
CA ASP A 323 8.50 -23.20 22.24
C ASP A 323 9.46 -22.44 21.29
N PHE A 324 9.46 -21.11 21.37
CA PHE A 324 10.33 -20.31 20.52
C PHE A 324 11.82 -20.54 20.78
N ASP A 325 12.22 -20.84 22.03
CA ASP A 325 13.63 -21.11 22.35
C ASP A 325 14.13 -22.41 21.70
N GLU A 326 13.24 -23.38 21.51
CA GLU A 326 13.54 -24.61 20.78
C GLU A 326 13.77 -24.30 19.30
N PHE A 327 12.85 -23.56 18.67
CA PHE A 327 13.02 -23.10 17.29
C PHE A 327 14.28 -22.26 17.12
N PHE A 328 14.55 -21.34 18.04
CA PHE A 328 15.76 -20.52 18.00
C PHE A 328 17.03 -21.36 18.18
N THR A 329 16.99 -22.42 18.97
CA THR A 329 18.08 -23.39 19.11
C THR A 329 18.31 -24.15 17.81
N PHE A 330 17.25 -24.59 17.13
CA PHE A 330 17.33 -25.14 15.78
C PHE A 330 18.00 -24.16 14.80
N LEU A 331 17.61 -22.88 14.78
CA LEU A 331 18.23 -21.86 13.92
C LEU A 331 19.73 -21.67 14.18
N LYS A 332 20.19 -21.83 15.42
CA LYS A 332 21.62 -21.72 15.78
C LYS A 332 22.48 -22.88 15.23
N THR A 333 21.87 -24.00 14.84
CA THR A 333 22.60 -25.15 14.26
C THR A 333 23.13 -24.90 12.85
N PHE A 334 22.59 -23.89 12.15
CA PHE A 334 22.95 -23.57 10.78
C PHE A 334 24.28 -22.80 10.71
N LYS A 335 25.23 -23.31 9.93
CA LYS A 335 26.56 -22.71 9.71
C LYS A 335 26.58 -21.89 8.43
N LYS A 336 27.47 -20.88 8.36
CA LYS A 336 27.67 -20.09 7.14
C LYS A 336 27.98 -21.02 5.97
N LYS A 337 27.34 -20.82 4.82
CA LYS A 337 27.74 -21.48 3.59
C LYS A 337 29.06 -20.89 3.13
N GLU A 338 30.10 -21.71 3.09
CA GLU A 338 31.33 -21.39 2.37
C GLU A 338 31.05 -21.67 0.89
N TYR A 339 30.94 -20.60 0.10
CA TYR A 339 30.95 -20.74 -1.36
C TYR A 339 32.42 -20.89 -1.75
N TYR A 340 32.82 -22.08 -2.21
CA TYR A 340 34.11 -22.33 -2.84
C TYR A 340 34.08 -21.97 -4.32
#